data_AF-A0A444XM13-F1
#
_entry.id   AF-A0A444XM13-F1
#
_cell.length_a   1.000
_cell.length_b   1.000
_cell.length_c   1.000
_cell.angle_alpha   90.00
_cell.angle_beta   90.00
_cell.angle_gamma   90.00
#
_symmetry.space_group_name_H-M   'P 1'
#
loop_
_entity.id
_entity.type
_entity.pdbx_description
1 polymer ?
#
loop_
_entity_poly.entity_id
_entity_poly.type
_entity_poly.pdbx_seq_one_letter_code
_entity_poly.pdbx_strand_id
1 'polypeptide(L)'
;MFHFDEDCGGIIKRIILKMLGRAWKETRNRLYDHCYDSEQIVEENIERRPPEITADDWRWYLDYHNSKETKVIYFYFITEKVYLCYIELVRTSV
;
A
#
# COMPACT_ATOMS: atom_id res chain seq x y z
N MET A 1 10.16 14.84 16.76
CA MET A 1 8.85 15.49 16.46
C MET A 1 9.07 16.49 15.33
N PHE A 2 8.66 16.20 14.09
CA PHE A 2 8.77 17.15 12.99
C PHE A 2 7.69 18.23 13.12
N HIS A 3 8.06 19.41 13.62
CA HIS A 3 7.21 20.60 13.54
C HIS A 3 7.36 21.22 12.14
N PHE A 4 6.33 21.05 11.31
CA PHE A 4 6.18 21.78 10.06
C PHE A 4 5.57 23.16 10.38
N ASP A 5 6.39 24.08 10.87
CA ASP A 5 5.96 25.45 11.20
C ASP A 5 5.53 26.28 9.97
N GLU A 6 5.73 25.75 8.75
CA GLU A 6 5.39 26.41 7.47
C GLU A 6 4.58 25.51 6.53
N ASP A 7 3.65 24.69 7.02
CA ASP A 7 2.71 23.97 6.13
C ASP A 7 1.67 24.94 5.56
N CYS A 8 2.07 25.79 4.60
CA CYS A 8 1.26 26.79 3.90
C CYS A 8 -0.11 26.22 3.48
N GLY A 9 -1.11 26.27 4.37
CA GLY A 9 -2.45 25.73 4.14
C GLY A 9 -2.53 24.22 3.87
N GLY A 10 -1.58 23.39 4.32
CA GLY A 10 -1.64 21.94 4.09
C GLY A 10 -1.01 21.44 2.78
N ILE A 11 -0.33 22.31 2.01
CA ILE A 11 0.23 21.98 0.70
C ILE A 11 1.35 20.93 0.81
N ILE A 12 2.24 21.07 1.80
CA ILE A 12 3.39 20.17 1.96
C ILE A 12 2.88 18.76 2.28
N LYS A 13 1.92 18.65 3.20
CA LYS A 13 1.26 17.37 3.52
C LYS A 13 0.60 16.74 2.30
N ARG A 14 -0.13 17.52 1.49
CA ARG A 14 -0.75 17.02 0.24
C ARG A 14 0.27 16.50 -0.75
N ILE A 15 1.41 17.16 -0.89
CA ILE A 15 2.50 16.73 -1.79
C ILE A 15 3.10 15.42 -1.30
N ILE A 16 3.43 15.32 -0.01
CA ILE A 16 3.98 14.11 0.60
C ILE A 16 3.02 12.92 0.41
N LEU A 17 1.73 13.10 0.71
CA LEU A 17 0.72 12.05 0.52
C LEU A 17 0.62 11.60 -0.95
N LYS A 18 0.69 12.53 -1.90
CA LYS A 18 0.70 12.19 -3.34
C LYS A 18 1.96 11.41 -3.72
N MET A 19 3.12 11.76 -3.18
CA MET A 19 4.37 11.05 -3.44
C MET A 19 4.36 9.65 -2.85
N LEU A 20 3.95 9.52 -1.58
CA LEU A 20 3.81 8.23 -0.91
C LEU A 20 2.80 7.34 -1.60
N GLY A 21 1.63 7.87 -1.97
CA GLY A 21 0.62 7.13 -2.72
C GLY A 21 1.12 6.62 -4.07
N ARG A 22 1.94 7.41 -4.78
CA ARG A 22 2.60 6.98 -6.03
C ARG A 22 3.62 5.88 -5.80
N ALA A 23 4.56 6.09 -4.88
CA ALA A 23 5.60 5.11 -4.57
C ALA A 23 4.99 3.79 -4.10
N TRP A 24 3.99 3.85 -3.23
CA TRP A 24 3.27 2.68 -2.75
C TRP A 24 2.55 1.93 -3.88
N LYS A 25 1.84 2.63 -4.77
CA LYS A 25 1.19 2.02 -5.94
C LYS A 25 2.20 1.32 -6.84
N GLU A 26 3.33 1.96 -7.12
CA GLU A 26 4.39 1.43 -7.97
C GLU A 26 5.04 0.18 -7.36
N THR A 27 5.44 0.24 -6.09
CA THR A 27 6.02 -0.91 -5.38
C THR A 27 5.08 -2.10 -5.41
N ARG A 28 3.80 -1.88 -5.13
CA ARG A 28 2.80 -2.95 -5.08
C ARG A 28 2.53 -3.58 -6.46
N ASN A 29 2.54 -2.78 -7.53
CA ASN A 29 2.42 -3.29 -8.88
C ASN A 29 3.64 -4.15 -9.27
N ARG A 30 4.86 -3.67 -9.00
CA ARG A 30 6.08 -4.45 -9.26
C ARG A 30 6.08 -5.78 -8.51
N LEU A 31 5.60 -5.75 -7.27
CA LEU A 31 5.50 -6.95 -6.43
C LEU A 31 4.47 -7.94 -6.98
N TYR A 32 3.35 -7.46 -7.53
CA TYR A 32 2.40 -8.29 -8.26
C TYR A 32 3.03 -8.93 -9.50
N ASP A 33 3.66 -8.13 -10.36
CA ASP A 33 4.29 -8.62 -11.59
C ASP A 33 5.39 -9.67 -11.32
N HIS A 34 6.05 -9.59 -10.16
CA HIS A 34 7.08 -10.54 -9.76
C HIS A 34 6.53 -11.83 -9.13
N CYS A 35 5.48 -11.73 -8.30
CA CYS A 35 5.00 -12.83 -7.47
C CYS A 35 3.75 -13.54 -8.03
N TYR A 36 2.99 -12.87 -8.90
CA TYR A 36 1.75 -13.40 -9.46
C TYR A 36 1.97 -14.02 -10.83
N ASP A 37 1.33 -15.17 -11.06
CA ASP A 37 1.34 -15.89 -12.32
C ASP A 37 -0.09 -16.29 -12.70
N SER A 38 -0.54 -15.80 -13.85
CA SER A 38 -1.90 -16.03 -14.32
C SER A 38 -2.18 -17.48 -14.72
N GLU A 39 -1.15 -18.28 -14.98
CA GLU A 39 -1.30 -19.70 -15.34
C GLU A 39 -1.39 -20.60 -14.11
N GLN A 40 -1.05 -20.09 -12.92
CA GLN A 40 -1.11 -20.81 -11.66
C GLN A 40 -2.47 -20.72 -10.97
N ILE A 41 -2.76 -21.74 -10.16
CA ILE A 41 -3.94 -21.74 -9.30
C ILE A 41 -3.76 -20.75 -8.14
N VAL A 42 -4.87 -20.37 -7.52
CA VAL A 42 -4.91 -19.33 -6.47
C VAL A 42 -4.00 -19.69 -5.29
N GLU A 43 -4.01 -20.94 -4.86
CA GLU A 43 -3.23 -21.44 -3.72
C GLU A 43 -1.72 -21.32 -3.97
N GLU A 44 -1.25 -21.65 -5.18
CA GLU A 44 0.17 -21.52 -5.55
C GLU A 44 0.59 -20.05 -5.60
N ASN A 45 -0.27 -19.18 -6.12
CA ASN A 45 -0.04 -17.73 -6.08
C ASN A 45 -0.04 -17.17 -4.65
N ILE A 46 -0.80 -17.76 -3.72
CA ILE A 46 -0.77 -17.38 -2.30
C ILE A 46 0.57 -17.77 -1.66
N GLU A 47 1.07 -18.97 -1.97
CA GLU A 47 2.36 -19.45 -1.46
C GLU A 47 3.56 -18.70 -2.04
N ARG A 48 3.43 -18.12 -3.26
CA ARG A 48 4.44 -17.24 -3.88
C ARG A 48 4.57 -15.85 -3.23
N ARG A 49 3.85 -15.60 -2.14
CA ARG A 49 3.96 -14.35 -1.38
C ARG A 49 5.40 -14.06 -0.96
N PRO A 50 5.78 -12.78 -0.84
CA PRO A 50 6.98 -12.40 -0.12
C PRO A 50 6.94 -12.90 1.34
N PRO A 51 8.08 -13.32 1.92
CA PRO A 51 8.12 -13.89 3.25
C PRO A 51 7.62 -12.93 4.34
N GLU A 52 7.74 -11.62 4.12
CA GLU A 52 7.32 -10.56 5.05
C GLU A 52 5.80 -10.27 5.05
N ILE A 53 5.05 -10.78 4.07
CA ILE A 53 3.60 -10.55 3.94
C ILE A 53 2.86 -11.80 4.35
N THR A 54 1.86 -11.73 5.23
CA THR A 54 1.09 -12.92 5.63
C THR A 54 0.29 -13.49 4.44
N ALA A 55 -0.04 -14.79 4.49
CA ALA A 55 -0.85 -15.43 3.44
C ALA A 55 -2.23 -14.77 3.30
N ASP A 56 -2.85 -14.38 4.42
CA ASP A 56 -4.15 -13.71 4.42
C ASP A 56 -4.08 -12.31 3.81
N ASP A 57 -3.07 -11.51 4.18
CA ASP A 57 -2.87 -10.17 3.60
C ASP A 57 -2.60 -10.27 2.09
N TRP A 58 -1.82 -11.27 1.68
CA TRP A 58 -1.50 -11.50 0.27
C TRP A 58 -2.70 -11.96 -0.54
N ARG A 59 -3.48 -12.91 -0.02
CA ARG A 59 -4.75 -13.35 -0.61
C ARG A 59 -5.70 -12.17 -0.80
N TRP A 60 -5.88 -11.35 0.23
CA TRP A 60 -6.72 -10.16 0.16
C TRP A 60 -6.25 -9.18 -0.91
N TYR A 61 -4.93 -9.00 -1.03
CA TYR A 61 -4.35 -8.17 -2.08
C TYR A 61 -4.60 -8.72 -3.49
N LEU A 62 -4.43 -10.02 -3.71
CA LEU A 62 -4.69 -10.66 -5.01
C LEU A 62 -6.16 -10.54 -5.41
N ASP A 63 -7.09 -10.77 -4.48
CA ASP A 63 -8.52 -10.58 -4.70
C ASP A 63 -8.82 -9.11 -5.06
N TYR A 64 -8.22 -8.16 -4.34
CA TYR A 64 -8.34 -6.74 -4.64
C TYR A 64 -7.79 -6.37 -6.03
N HIS A 65 -6.63 -6.92 -6.43
CA HIS A 65 -5.98 -6.57 -7.70
C HIS A 65 -6.74 -7.15 -8.90
N ASN A 66 -7.24 -8.39 -8.77
CA ASN A 66 -7.88 -9.14 -9.84
C ASN A 66 -9.39 -8.89 -9.99
N SER A 67 -10.04 -8.40 -8.94
CA SER A 67 -11.45 -8.03 -8.98
C SER A 67 -11.73 -6.85 -9.92
N LYS A 68 -12.66 -7.05 -10.87
CA LYS A 68 -13.06 -6.01 -11.84
C LYS A 68 -13.87 -4.87 -11.21
N GLU A 69 -14.48 -5.10 -10.06
CA GLU A 69 -15.50 -4.22 -9.44
C GLU A 69 -14.96 -3.31 -8.33
N THR A 70 -13.77 -3.59 -7.77
CA THR A 70 -13.37 -3.06 -6.44
C THR A 70 -12.29 -1.98 -6.46
N LYS A 71 -12.04 -1.35 -7.61
CA LYS A 71 -11.11 -0.20 -7.73
C LYS A 71 -11.62 1.09 -7.06
N VAL A 72 -12.89 1.18 -6.68
CA VAL A 72 -13.51 2.40 -6.13
C VAL A 72 -13.57 2.41 -4.59
N ILE A 73 -13.70 1.25 -3.94
CA ILE A 73 -14.03 1.15 -2.50
C ILE A 73 -12.80 1.26 -1.59
N TYR A 74 -11.64 0.74 -2.01
CA TYR A 74 -10.51 0.51 -1.09
C TYR A 74 -9.41 1.58 -1.08
N PHE A 75 -9.58 2.69 -1.80
CA PHE A 75 -8.74 3.88 -1.61
C PHE A 75 -8.68 4.27 -0.12
N TYR A 76 -9.80 4.09 0.61
CA TYR A 76 -9.96 4.42 2.03
C TYR A 76 -9.17 3.50 3.00
N PHE A 77 -9.10 2.19 2.74
CA PHE A 77 -8.37 1.24 3.61
C PHE A 77 -6.85 1.32 3.41
N ILE A 78 -6.42 1.54 2.18
CA ILE A 78 -5.02 1.76 1.86
C ILE A 78 -4.54 3.08 2.43
N THR A 79 -5.36 4.13 2.39
CA THR A 79 -5.03 5.37 3.11
C THR A 79 -4.89 5.11 4.60
N GLU A 80 -5.67 4.23 5.22
CA GLU A 80 -5.55 3.94 6.65
C GLU A 80 -4.23 3.23 6.98
N LYS A 81 -3.81 2.20 6.23
CA LYS A 81 -2.52 1.52 6.44
C LYS A 81 -1.31 2.42 6.10
N VAL A 82 -1.39 3.24 5.05
CA VAL A 82 -0.36 4.25 4.72
C VAL A 82 -0.31 5.36 5.77
N TYR A 83 -1.46 5.75 6.33
CA TYR A 83 -1.58 6.73 7.42
C TYR A 83 -1.03 6.17 8.73
N LEU A 84 -1.28 4.91 9.06
CA LEU A 84 -0.67 4.22 10.20
C LEU A 84 0.85 4.12 10.03
N CYS A 85 1.35 3.81 8.83
CA CYS A 85 2.78 3.82 8.53
C CYS A 85 3.39 5.23 8.71
N TYR A 86 2.68 6.29 8.32
CA TYR A 86 3.08 7.68 8.59
C TYR A 86 3.07 8.01 10.09
N ILE A 87 2.02 7.61 10.84
CA ILE A 87 1.92 7.83 12.29
C ILE A 87 3.10 7.16 13.01
N GLU A 88 3.47 5.93 12.63
CA GLU A 88 4.62 5.22 13.18
C GLU A 88 5.94 5.91 12.81
N LEU A 89 6.15 6.28 11.53
CA LEU A 89 7.35 7.04 11.08
C LEU A 89 7.52 8.38 11.81
N VAL A 90 6.41 9.08 12.09
CA VAL A 90 6.41 10.35 12.83
C VAL A 90 6.62 10.14 14.34
N ARG A 91 6.12 9.02 14.92
CA ARG A 91 6.37 8.65 16.32
C ARG A 91 7.81 8.26 16.59
N THR A 92 8.47 7.56 15.67
CA THR A 92 9.84 7.06 15.84
C THR A 92 10.94 8.09 15.52
N SER A 93 10.56 9.30 15.12
CA SER A 93 11.47 10.42 14.85
C SER A 93 11.45 11.49 15.95
N VAL A 94 11.19 11.08 17.19
CA VAL A 94 11.40 11.85 18.44
C VAL A 94 12.63 11.30 19.15
#